data_AF-A0A239DRA0-F1
#
_entry.id   AF-A0A239DRA0-F1
#
_cell.length_a   1.000
_cell.length_b   1.000
_cell.length_c   1.000
_cell.angle_alpha   90.00
_cell.angle_beta   90.00
_cell.angle_gamma   90.00
#
_symmetry.space_group_name_H-M   'P 1'
#
loop_
_entity.id
_entity.type
_entity.pdbx_description
1 polymer ?
#
loop_
_entity_poly.entity_id
_entity_poly.type
_entity_poly.pdbx_seq_one_letter_code
_entity_poly.pdbx_strand_id
1 'polypeptide(L)'
;MRLLSVTVLGTALVAAGMLAPATGQATAGGDGPVSVEPRAVRPGERVRLSVPGCAGRVAAGSEAFAGRAVDGAAVVRRDAAPGTYPVAARCGSRKVIGEVQVAGRVAWPDLVPIDRAAK
;
A
#
# COMPACT_ATOMS: atom_id res chain seq x y z
N MET A 1 -2.07 -35.49 -56.17
CA MET A 1 -2.70 -35.89 -54.89
C MET A 1 -1.96 -35.25 -53.73
N ARG A 2 -2.59 -34.30 -53.04
CA ARG A 2 -2.17 -33.85 -51.71
C ARG A 2 -3.45 -33.71 -50.87
N LEU A 3 -3.80 -34.78 -50.17
CA LEU A 3 -4.79 -34.74 -49.11
C LEU A 3 -4.13 -34.03 -47.92
N LEU A 4 -4.72 -32.92 -47.48
CA LEU A 4 -4.40 -32.30 -46.21
C LEU A 4 -5.58 -32.54 -45.26
N SER A 5 -5.25 -33.31 -44.22
CA SER A 5 -6.12 -33.87 -43.21
C SER A 5 -6.74 -32.77 -42.34
N VAL A 6 -8.05 -32.90 -42.12
CA VAL A 6 -8.82 -32.15 -41.13
C VAL A 6 -8.46 -32.70 -39.74
N THR A 7 -8.03 -31.85 -38.82
CA THR A 7 -7.98 -32.18 -37.38
C THR A 7 -8.72 -31.11 -36.59
N VAL A 8 -9.83 -31.55 -35.99
CA VAL A 8 -10.64 -30.83 -35.03
C VAL A 8 -9.97 -30.98 -33.67
N LEU A 9 -9.46 -29.88 -33.10
CA LEU A 9 -9.15 -29.74 -31.67
C LEU A 9 -9.59 -28.32 -31.30
N GLY A 10 -10.75 -28.13 -30.69
CA GLY A 10 -11.00 -28.52 -29.31
C GLY A 10 -11.07 -27.22 -28.50
N THR A 11 -12.19 -26.50 -28.60
CA THR A 11 -12.43 -25.29 -27.82
C THR A 11 -12.52 -25.67 -26.34
N ALA A 12 -11.43 -25.40 -25.61
CA ALA A 12 -11.40 -25.51 -24.16
C ALA A 12 -12.42 -24.52 -23.58
N LEU A 13 -13.54 -25.06 -23.09
CA LEU A 13 -14.45 -24.36 -22.20
C LEU A 13 -13.68 -24.04 -20.91
N VAL A 14 -13.21 -22.80 -20.79
CA VAL A 14 -12.74 -22.28 -19.51
C VAL A 14 -13.99 -22.15 -18.63
N ALA A 15 -14.21 -23.14 -17.78
CA ALA A 15 -15.15 -23.06 -16.69
C ALA A 15 -14.75 -21.87 -15.82
N ALA A 16 -15.49 -20.76 -15.93
CA ALA A 16 -15.43 -19.68 -14.96
C ALA A 16 -15.96 -20.24 -13.64
N GLY A 17 -15.05 -20.80 -12.84
CA GLY A 17 -15.30 -21.11 -11.45
C GLY A 17 -15.65 -19.82 -10.74
N MET A 18 -16.94 -19.59 -10.50
CA MET A 18 -17.42 -18.68 -9.47
C MET A 18 -16.92 -19.21 -8.11
N LEU A 19 -15.69 -18.85 -7.75
CA LEU A 19 -15.33 -18.70 -6.35
C LEU A 19 -15.82 -17.31 -5.97
N ALA A 20 -17.04 -17.22 -5.45
CA ALA A 20 -17.46 -16.06 -4.69
C ALA A 20 -16.58 -15.98 -3.43
N PRO A 21 -15.69 -14.99 -3.29
CA PRO A 21 -15.04 -14.74 -2.02
C PRO A 21 -16.08 -13.97 -1.20
N ALA A 22 -16.92 -14.70 -0.49
CA ALA A 22 -17.73 -14.12 0.59
C ALA A 22 -16.86 -13.97 1.85
N THR A 23 -15.81 -13.15 1.77
CA THR A 23 -15.04 -12.68 2.93
C THR A 23 -14.42 -11.32 2.62
N GLY A 24 -15.04 -10.27 3.20
CA GLY A 24 -14.49 -8.96 3.55
C GLY A 24 -13.34 -8.35 2.72
N GLN A 25 -13.69 -7.36 1.90
CA GLN A 25 -12.89 -6.16 1.61
C GLN A 25 -11.36 -6.36 1.46
N ALA A 26 -10.95 -6.93 0.33
CA ALA A 26 -9.62 -6.71 -0.22
C ALA A 26 -9.73 -5.69 -1.36
N THR A 27 -9.73 -4.39 -1.04
CA THR A 27 -9.37 -3.36 -2.03
C THR A 27 -7.85 -3.35 -2.16
N ALA A 28 -7.32 -4.29 -2.94
CA ALA A 28 -5.98 -4.20 -3.47
C ALA A 28 -6.00 -3.21 -4.65
N GLY A 29 -5.28 -2.09 -4.50
CA GLY A 29 -5.03 -1.15 -5.58
C GLY A 29 -5.35 0.29 -5.21
N GLY A 30 -4.30 1.07 -4.95
CA GLY A 30 -4.26 2.52 -5.11
C GLY A 30 -5.30 3.32 -4.32
N ASP A 31 -4.82 3.98 -3.26
CA ASP A 31 -5.49 5.15 -2.68
C ASP A 31 -6.77 4.78 -1.94
N GLY A 32 -6.60 4.09 -0.82
CA GLY A 32 -7.66 4.07 0.19
C GLY A 32 -8.11 5.50 0.51
N PRO A 33 -9.38 5.73 0.88
CA PRO A 33 -9.94 7.07 1.15
C PRO A 33 -9.19 7.91 2.18
N VAL A 34 -8.19 7.35 2.88
CA VAL A 34 -7.25 8.10 3.71
C VAL A 34 -5.99 8.37 2.90
N SER A 35 -5.76 9.63 2.53
CA SER A 35 -4.53 10.08 1.91
C SER A 35 -3.49 10.37 3.00
N VAL A 36 -2.32 9.76 2.85
CA VAL A 36 -1.17 9.91 3.75
C VAL A 36 -0.03 10.58 3.00
N GLU A 37 0.46 11.68 3.54
CA GLU A 37 1.56 12.46 2.97
C GLU A 37 2.68 12.68 4.00
N PRO A 38 3.92 12.29 3.71
CA PRO A 38 4.35 11.51 2.55
C PRO A 38 3.84 10.06 2.62
N ARG A 39 3.63 9.42 1.47
CA ARG A 39 3.23 7.99 1.41
C ARG A 39 4.29 7.05 1.99
N ALA A 40 5.56 7.39 1.78
CA ALA A 40 6.70 6.66 2.31
C ALA A 40 7.46 7.53 3.31
N VAL A 41 7.65 7.02 4.52
CA VAL A 41 8.15 7.79 5.67
C VAL A 41 9.11 6.95 6.50
N ARG A 42 10.13 7.57 7.10
CA ARG A 42 11.08 6.84 7.97
C ARG A 42 10.56 6.73 9.40
N PRO A 43 11.02 5.74 10.17
CA PRO A 43 10.76 5.68 11.62
C PRO A 43 11.12 7.01 12.32
N GLY A 44 10.22 7.54 13.13
CA GLY A 44 10.40 8.81 13.86
C GLY A 44 9.95 10.07 13.11
N GLU A 45 9.59 9.97 11.82
CA GLU A 45 9.11 11.12 11.04
C GLU A 45 7.60 11.35 11.21
N ARG A 46 7.17 12.55 10.82
CA ARG A 46 5.77 12.98 10.88
C ARG A 46 5.08 12.75 9.54
N VAL A 47 3.87 12.25 9.59
CA VAL A 47 2.95 12.17 8.44
C VAL A 47 1.74 13.06 8.65
N ARG A 48 1.17 13.53 7.54
CA ARG A 48 -0.11 14.21 7.46
C ARG A 48 -1.15 13.28 6.84
N LEU A 49 -2.36 13.34 7.38
CA LEU A 49 -3.49 12.52 7.02
C LEU A 49 -4.63 13.41 6.59
N SER A 50 -5.22 13.11 5.45
CA SER A 50 -6.42 13.77 4.97
C SER A 50 -7.42 12.73 4.51
N VAL A 51 -8.70 12.98 4.79
CA VAL A 51 -9.79 12.12 4.37
C VAL A 51 -10.80 12.98 3.60
N PRO A 52 -10.85 12.89 2.27
CA PRO A 52 -11.80 13.65 1.47
C PRO A 52 -13.25 13.40 1.92
N GLY A 53 -14.03 14.48 2.05
CA GLY A 53 -15.43 14.40 2.49
C GLY A 53 -15.62 14.09 3.98
N CYS A 54 -14.56 14.18 4.79
CA CYS A 54 -14.62 14.09 6.24
C CYS A 54 -14.62 15.50 6.84
N ALA A 55 -15.75 15.95 7.38
CA ALA A 55 -15.83 17.25 8.05
C ALA A 55 -15.23 17.15 9.47
N GLY A 56 -14.40 18.12 9.86
CA GLY A 56 -13.83 18.22 11.20
C GLY A 56 -12.43 17.63 11.36
N ARG A 57 -12.01 17.45 12.61
CA ARG A 57 -10.67 16.93 12.95
C ARG A 57 -10.57 15.45 12.59
N VAL A 58 -9.59 15.08 11.77
CA VAL A 58 -9.33 13.69 11.40
C VAL A 58 -8.64 12.97 12.55
N ALA A 59 -9.32 11.97 13.12
CA ALA A 59 -8.75 11.03 14.07
C ALA A 59 -8.47 9.69 13.36
N ALA A 60 -7.22 9.24 13.42
CA ALA A 60 -6.79 8.00 12.77
C ALA A 60 -5.81 7.21 13.64
N GLY A 61 -5.73 5.90 13.42
CA GLY A 61 -4.82 5.00 14.12
C GLY A 61 -4.13 4.03 13.16
N SER A 62 -2.89 3.68 13.50
CA SER A 62 -2.08 2.67 12.84
C SER A 62 -1.10 2.08 13.85
N GLU A 63 -0.71 0.82 13.69
CA GLU A 63 0.32 0.18 14.52
C GLU A 63 1.70 0.81 14.35
N ALA A 64 1.93 1.45 13.20
CA ALA A 64 3.15 2.21 12.93
C ALA A 64 3.23 3.54 13.68
N PHE A 65 2.12 4.05 14.24
CA PHE A 65 2.10 5.38 14.88
C PHE A 65 2.42 5.31 16.37
N ALA A 66 3.11 6.32 16.90
CA ALA A 66 3.43 6.47 18.32
C ALA A 66 2.21 6.88 19.18
N GLY A 67 0.99 6.71 18.64
CA GLY A 67 -0.26 7.18 19.20
C GLY A 67 -1.33 7.33 18.11
N ARG A 68 -2.47 7.93 18.45
CA ARG A 68 -3.46 8.31 17.42
C ARG A 68 -3.01 9.58 16.72
N ALA A 69 -3.40 9.71 15.47
CA ALA A 69 -3.32 10.97 14.77
C ALA A 69 -4.26 12.00 15.41
N VAL A 70 -3.74 13.20 15.63
CA VAL A 70 -4.49 14.35 16.14
C VAL A 70 -4.42 15.44 15.08
N ASP A 71 -5.57 16.03 14.74
CA ASP A 71 -5.70 17.06 13.71
C ASP A 71 -5.06 16.67 12.36
N GLY A 72 -5.19 15.39 12.00
CA GLY A 72 -4.63 14.85 10.77
C GLY A 72 -3.10 14.76 10.77
N ALA A 73 -2.43 14.74 11.92
CA ALA A 73 -0.98 14.52 12.01
C ALA A 73 -0.65 13.37 12.95
N ALA A 74 0.32 12.53 12.56
CA ALA A 74 0.85 11.45 13.37
C ALA A 74 2.37 11.35 13.24
N VAL A 75 3.02 10.79 14.26
CA VAL A 75 4.46 10.47 14.23
C VAL A 75 4.61 8.96 14.15
N VAL A 76 5.43 8.50 13.21
CA VAL A 76 5.77 7.08 13.08
C VAL A 76 6.69 6.68 14.22
N ARG A 77 6.45 5.52 14.84
CA ARG A 77 7.29 4.99 15.91
C ARG A 77 8.74 4.85 15.44
N ARG A 78 9.69 5.11 16.33
CA ARG A 78 11.13 5.00 16.03
C ARG A 78 11.59 3.56 15.79
N ASP A 79 10.84 2.60 16.32
CA ASP A 79 11.06 1.17 16.21
C ASP A 79 10.08 0.48 15.24
N ALA A 80 9.31 1.26 14.45
CA ALA A 80 8.46 0.69 13.41
C ALA A 80 9.33 -0.07 12.41
N ALA A 81 8.99 -1.34 12.17
CA ALA A 81 9.66 -2.14 11.17
C ALA A 81 9.34 -1.60 9.76
N PRO A 82 10.24 -1.79 8.78
CA PRO A 82 9.94 -1.45 7.41
C PRO A 82 8.76 -2.27 6.89
N GLY A 83 7.80 -1.63 6.22
CA GLY A 83 6.61 -2.31 5.73
C GLY A 83 5.43 -1.38 5.46
N THR A 84 4.33 -1.95 4.95
CA THR A 84 3.08 -1.22 4.72
C THR A 84 2.14 -1.46 5.90
N TYR A 85 1.62 -0.37 6.48
CA TYR A 85 0.74 -0.42 7.63
C TYR A 85 -0.63 0.16 7.30
N PRO A 86 -1.73 -0.51 7.67
CA PRO A 86 -3.06 0.05 7.49
C PRO A 86 -3.26 1.24 8.43
N VAL A 87 -3.93 2.27 7.94
CA VAL A 87 -4.35 3.46 8.68
C VAL A 87 -5.86 3.49 8.70
N ALA A 88 -6.45 3.34 9.88
CA ALA A 88 -7.89 3.42 10.07
C ALA A 88 -8.27 4.81 10.60
N ALA A 89 -9.07 5.56 9.85
CA ALA A 89 -9.64 6.83 10.31
C ALA A 89 -11.15 6.73 10.53
N ARG A 90 -11.67 7.55 11.45
CA ARG A 90 -13.11 7.67 11.70
C ARG A 90 -13.62 9.04 11.24
N CYS A 91 -14.70 9.00 10.46
CA CYS A 91 -15.38 10.17 9.91
C CYS A 91 -16.86 10.12 10.27
N GLY A 92 -17.19 10.66 11.44
CA GLY A 92 -18.50 10.46 12.05
C GLY A 92 -18.74 8.97 12.34
N SER A 93 -19.81 8.41 11.76
CA SER A 93 -20.14 6.98 11.85
C SER A 93 -19.36 6.09 10.89
N ARG A 94 -18.64 6.66 9.92
CA ARG A 94 -17.92 5.88 8.89
C ARG A 94 -16.50 5.57 9.35
N LYS A 95 -16.07 4.33 9.13
CA LYS A 95 -14.67 3.91 9.20
C LYS A 95 -14.11 3.87 7.77
N VAL A 96 -12.97 4.52 7.58
CA VAL A 96 -12.23 4.54 6.32
C VAL A 96 -10.83 3.96 6.56
N ILE A 97 -10.28 3.29 5.55
CA ILE A 97 -8.97 2.64 5.64
C ILE A 97 -8.10 3.17 4.49
N GLY A 98 -6.87 3.53 4.80
CA GLY A 98 -5.79 3.75 3.84
C GLY A 98 -4.51 3.09 4.35
N GLU A 99 -3.37 3.48 3.81
CA GLU A 99 -2.09 2.83 4.11
C GLU A 99 -0.96 3.84 4.22
N VAL A 100 0.06 3.52 5.02
CA VAL A 100 1.32 4.24 5.12
C VAL A 100 2.48 3.27 4.93
N GLN A 101 3.48 3.66 4.14
CA GLN A 101 4.69 2.86 3.94
C GLN A 101 5.80 3.35 4.86
N VAL A 102 6.25 2.50 5.76
CA VAL A 102 7.45 2.75 6.57
C VAL A 102 8.65 2.29 5.78
N ALA A 103 9.48 3.24 5.36
CA ALA A 103 10.67 2.96 4.60
C ALA A 103 11.71 2.20 5.43
N GLY A 104 12.38 1.24 4.78
CA GLY A 104 13.59 0.64 5.32
C GLY A 104 14.67 1.68 5.56
N ARG A 105 15.56 1.42 6.53
CA ARG A 105 16.87 2.06 6.49
C ARG A 105 17.55 1.57 5.22
N VAL A 106 17.53 2.38 4.16
CA VAL A 106 18.43 2.19 3.03
C VAL A 106 19.83 2.36 3.60
N ALA A 107 20.47 1.23 3.96
CA ALA A 107 21.91 1.17 3.97
C ALA A 107 22.27 1.32 2.49
N TRP A 108 22.62 2.53 2.05
CA TRP A 108 23.15 2.74 0.71
C TRP A 108 24.36 1.79 0.56
N PRO A 109 24.30 0.74 -0.28
CA PRO A 109 25.49 -0.01 -0.60
C PRO A 109 26.25 0.82 -1.62
N ASP A 110 27.44 1.31 -1.25
CA ASP A 110 28.50 1.77 -2.16
C ASP A 110 28.05 2.56 -3.41
N LEU A 111 27.62 3.80 -3.23
CA LEU A 111 27.93 4.82 -4.24
C LEU A 111 29.34 5.36 -3.98
N VAL A 112 30.33 4.46 -3.92
CA VAL A 112 31.72 4.83 -4.16
C VAL A 112 31.84 4.87 -5.68
N PRO A 113 32.17 6.01 -6.30
CA PRO A 113 32.60 5.99 -7.69
C PRO A 113 33.76 5.00 -7.76
N ILE A 114 33.62 3.93 -8.54
CA ILE A 114 34.82 3.22 -8.98
C ILE A 114 35.49 4.20 -9.93
N ASP A 115 36.31 5.08 -9.36
CA ASP A 115 37.37 5.74 -10.07
C ASP A 115 38.21 4.61 -10.65
N ARG A 116 37.89 4.22 -11.89
CA ARG A 116 38.80 3.45 -12.71
C ARG A 116 39.98 4.38 -12.95
N ALA A 117 40.92 4.29 -12.03
CA ALA A 117 42.25 4.80 -12.14
C ALA A 117 42.80 4.47 -13.53
N ALA A 118 43.40 5.50 -14.11
CA ALA A 118 44.48 5.44 -15.07
C ALA A 118 45.22 4.10 -15.10
N LYS A 119 45.34 3.50 -16.28
CA LYS A 119 46.61 3.40 -17.00
C LYS A 119 46.40 2.90 -18.42
#